data_AF-A0A9W7EV90-F1
#
_entry.id   AF-A0A9W7EV90-F1
#
_cell.length_a   1.000
_cell.length_b   1.000
_cell.length_c   1.000
_cell.angle_alpha   90.00
_cell.angle_beta   90.00
_cell.angle_gamma   90.00
#
_symmetry.space_group_name_H-M   'P 1'
#
loop_
_entity.id
_entity.type
_entity.pdbx_description
1 polymer ?
#
loop_
_entity_poly.entity_id
_entity_poly.type
_entity_poly.pdbx_seq_one_letter_code
_entity_poly.pdbx_strand_id
1 'polypeptide(L)'
;MSFSDLAFDIVMIIEYFRYSIASAYATIGTIILSLFFQCCVVLVAHRKRKKRYIFRELLYVVTCVKPGVDAYRVVTKQPLPVGAMVTAHEEMMYHRGVELFIECVPGCLIQAIAYVNTQQTTVATLSLLSSILTAAFISASTTIEKDVYGAIGGLIVAQVTTFCLFLRLIEPKYRETFMSFKTGSQHVIGTFRTATNERVKIGVMNNHRSLWKEIEEDVRVWLNENLEKWIEEEQEWFNDSVKTMVLDDLVDDPSLLKVLKNQMFMRLSEGE
;
A
#
# COMPACT_ATOMS: atom_id res chain seq x y z
N MET A 1 -5.90 -4.82 -17.25
CA MET A 1 -4.80 -5.37 -16.47
C MET A 1 -3.85 -6.04 -17.45
N SER A 2 -2.56 -5.69 -17.46
CA SER A 2 -1.60 -6.51 -18.22
C SER A 2 -1.30 -7.79 -17.46
N PHE A 3 -0.86 -8.84 -18.15
CA PHE A 3 -0.51 -10.11 -17.51
C PHE A 3 0.55 -9.93 -16.40
N SER A 4 1.52 -9.04 -16.63
CA SER A 4 2.57 -8.73 -15.65
C SER A 4 1.99 -8.05 -14.42
N ASP A 5 1.06 -7.10 -14.59
CA ASP A 5 0.42 -6.40 -13.48
C ASP A 5 -0.39 -7.38 -12.61
N LEU A 6 -1.16 -8.29 -13.25
CA LEU A 6 -1.88 -9.35 -12.54
C LEU A 6 -0.94 -10.27 -11.73
N ALA A 7 0.23 -10.59 -12.27
CA ALA A 7 1.20 -11.44 -11.56
C ALA A 7 1.73 -10.75 -10.29
N PHE A 8 2.05 -9.46 -10.36
CA PHE A 8 2.48 -8.68 -9.20
C PHE A 8 1.34 -8.51 -8.17
N ASP A 9 0.11 -8.30 -8.63
CA ASP A 9 -1.05 -8.22 -7.73
C ASP A 9 -1.32 -9.53 -7.01
N ILE A 10 -1.18 -10.69 -7.67
CA ILE A 10 -1.31 -12.02 -7.04
C ILE A 10 -0.25 -12.21 -5.95
N VAL A 11 1.00 -11.84 -6.25
CA VAL A 11 2.09 -11.91 -5.25
C VAL A 11 1.76 -11.04 -4.05
N MET A 12 1.28 -9.81 -4.28
CA MET A 12 0.88 -8.89 -3.20
C MET A 12 -0.33 -9.39 -2.41
N ILE A 13 -1.30 -10.05 -3.04
CA ILE A 13 -2.44 -10.66 -2.35
C ILE A 13 -1.99 -11.76 -1.40
N ILE A 14 -1.09 -12.65 -1.84
CA ILE A 14 -0.53 -13.71 -1.01
C ILE A 14 0.23 -13.11 0.18
N GLU A 15 1.00 -12.05 -0.07
CA GLU A 15 1.70 -11.29 0.96
C GLU A 15 0.68 -10.70 1.96
N TYR A 16 -0.39 -10.05 1.49
CA TYR A 16 -1.42 -9.46 2.35
C TYR A 16 -2.18 -10.46 3.19
N PHE A 17 -2.44 -11.68 2.71
CA PHE A 17 -3.04 -12.70 3.56
C PHE A 17 -2.20 -13.06 4.78
N ARG A 18 -0.88 -12.82 4.74
CA ARG A 18 0.03 -13.03 5.88
C ARG A 18 0.05 -11.85 6.84
N TYR A 19 -0.24 -10.63 6.37
CA TYR A 19 -0.10 -9.39 7.14
C TYR A 19 -1.43 -8.76 7.52
N SER A 20 -2.34 -8.57 6.57
CA SER A 20 -3.62 -7.91 6.75
C SER A 20 -4.66 -8.47 5.79
N ILE A 21 -5.59 -9.23 6.37
CA ILE A 21 -6.72 -9.84 5.65
C ILE A 21 -7.60 -8.75 5.00
N ALA A 22 -7.76 -7.59 5.64
CA ALA A 22 -8.55 -6.48 5.09
C ALA A 22 -7.95 -5.93 3.79
N SER A 23 -6.62 -5.75 3.74
CA SER A 23 -5.94 -5.28 2.53
C SER A 23 -6.00 -6.32 1.40
N ALA A 24 -5.91 -7.61 1.73
CA ALA A 24 -6.04 -8.69 0.75
C ALA A 24 -7.41 -8.69 0.05
N TYR A 25 -8.49 -8.61 0.83
CA TYR A 25 -9.84 -8.55 0.27
C TYR A 25 -10.10 -7.26 -0.50
N ALA A 26 -9.53 -6.13 -0.08
CA ALA A 26 -9.63 -4.87 -0.80
C ALA A 26 -9.00 -4.97 -2.20
N THR A 27 -7.78 -5.51 -2.32
CA THR A 27 -7.10 -5.70 -3.61
C THR A 27 -7.81 -6.70 -4.52
N ILE A 28 -8.33 -7.80 -3.96
CA ILE A 28 -9.16 -8.74 -4.73
C ILE A 28 -10.42 -8.03 -5.24
N GLY A 29 -11.05 -7.21 -4.40
CA GLY A 29 -12.23 -6.41 -4.75
C GLY A 29 -11.97 -5.46 -5.92
N THR A 30 -10.82 -4.77 -5.93
CA THR A 30 -10.47 -3.83 -7.00
C THR A 30 -10.23 -4.54 -8.33
N ILE A 31 -9.63 -5.74 -8.33
CA ILE A 31 -9.44 -6.57 -9.54
C ILE A 31 -10.77 -7.09 -10.08
N ILE A 32 -11.65 -7.61 -9.21
CA ILE A 32 -12.97 -8.09 -9.64
C ILE A 32 -13.79 -6.94 -10.21
N LEU A 33 -13.74 -5.77 -9.57
CA LEU A 33 -14.45 -4.59 -10.03
C LEU A 33 -13.90 -4.07 -11.37
N SER A 34 -12.57 -4.08 -11.56
CA SER A 34 -11.96 -3.65 -12.82
C SER A 34 -12.34 -4.57 -13.98
N LEU A 35 -12.31 -5.89 -13.77
CA LEU A 35 -12.75 -6.88 -14.75
C LEU A 35 -14.24 -6.75 -15.09
N PHE A 36 -15.08 -6.48 -14.09
CA PHE A 36 -16.51 -6.23 -14.29
C PHE A 36 -16.74 -5.03 -15.22
N PHE A 37 -16.11 -3.89 -14.93
CA PHE A 37 -16.27 -2.69 -15.76
C PHE A 37 -15.67 -2.86 -17.16
N GLN A 38 -14.54 -3.56 -17.30
CA GLN A 38 -13.98 -3.90 -18.62
C GLN A 38 -14.95 -4.78 -19.42
N CYS A 39 -15.64 -5.73 -18.79
CA CYS A 39 -16.68 -6.51 -19.44
C CYS A 39 -17.87 -5.63 -19.86
N CYS A 40 -18.30 -4.68 -19.02
CA CYS A 40 -19.34 -3.72 -19.39
C CYS A 40 -18.95 -2.88 -20.62
N VAL A 41 -17.70 -2.41 -20.70
CA VAL A 41 -17.19 -1.68 -21.87
C VAL A 41 -17.33 -2.53 -23.14
N VAL A 42 -16.92 -3.79 -23.12
CA VAL A 42 -17.07 -4.72 -24.26
C VAL A 42 -18.54 -4.93 -24.64
N LEU A 43 -19.41 -5.14 -23.65
CA LEU A 43 -20.84 -5.34 -23.87
C LEU A 43 -21.48 -4.11 -24.53
N VAL A 44 -21.14 -2.91 -24.06
CA VAL A 44 -21.66 -1.64 -24.61
C VAL A 44 -21.10 -1.38 -26.01
N ALA A 45 -19.78 -1.51 -26.19
CA ALA A 45 -19.08 -1.30 -27.44
C ALA A 45 -19.60 -2.20 -28.58
N HIS A 46 -19.94 -3.45 -28.24
CA HIS A 46 -20.33 -4.49 -29.19
C HIS A 46 -21.78 -4.92 -29.09
N ARG A 47 -22.66 -4.16 -28.42
CA ARG A 47 -24.08 -4.53 -28.20
C ARG A 47 -24.88 -4.88 -29.47
N LYS A 48 -24.47 -4.36 -30.62
CA LYS A 48 -25.12 -4.59 -31.93
C LYS A 48 -24.52 -5.77 -32.73
N ARG A 49 -23.53 -6.47 -32.16
CA ARG A 49 -22.80 -7.58 -32.81
C ARG A 49 -23.43 -8.94 -32.53
N LYS A 50 -23.01 -9.93 -33.31
CA LYS A 50 -23.31 -11.35 -33.05
C LYS A 50 -22.74 -11.76 -31.68
N LYS A 51 -23.54 -12.47 -30.87
CA LYS A 51 -23.16 -12.93 -29.52
C LYS A 51 -21.84 -13.70 -29.46
N ARG A 52 -21.50 -14.49 -30.50
CA ARG A 52 -20.22 -15.22 -30.60
C ARG A 52 -19.00 -14.28 -30.60
N TYR A 53 -19.13 -13.10 -31.21
CA TYR A 53 -18.05 -12.11 -31.23
C TYR A 53 -17.87 -11.49 -29.84
N ILE A 54 -18.98 -11.09 -29.21
CA ILE A 54 -18.99 -10.54 -27.84
C ILE A 54 -18.37 -11.53 -26.86
N PHE A 55 -18.75 -12.81 -26.93
CA PHE A 55 -18.19 -13.86 -26.08
C PHE A 55 -16.67 -13.99 -26.23
N ARG A 56 -16.15 -13.89 -27.47
CA ARG A 56 -14.71 -13.91 -27.73
C ARG A 56 -14.00 -12.68 -27.14
N GLU A 57 -14.58 -11.50 -27.27
CA GLU A 57 -14.00 -10.27 -26.67
C GLU A 57 -14.03 -10.32 -25.14
N LEU A 58 -15.09 -10.85 -24.53
CA LEU A 58 -15.15 -11.09 -23.08
C LEU A 58 -14.08 -12.09 -22.63
N LEU A 59 -13.83 -13.14 -23.42
CA LEU A 59 -12.76 -14.09 -23.14
C LEU A 59 -11.39 -13.41 -23.14
N TYR A 60 -11.13 -12.47 -24.07
CA TYR A 60 -9.89 -11.68 -24.06
C TYR A 60 -9.75 -10.79 -22.83
N VAL A 61 -10.85 -10.23 -22.31
CA VAL A 61 -10.84 -9.45 -21.07
C VAL A 61 -10.50 -10.34 -19.88
N VAL A 62 -11.20 -11.45 -19.71
CA VAL A 62 -11.02 -12.36 -18.56
C VAL A 62 -9.63 -13.00 -18.55
N THR A 63 -9.07 -13.32 -19.72
CA THR A 63 -7.70 -13.85 -19.82
C THR A 63 -6.61 -12.77 -19.75
N CYS A 64 -6.99 -11.48 -19.61
CA CYS A 64 -6.08 -10.33 -19.57
C CYS A 64 -5.23 -10.15 -20.85
N VAL A 65 -5.68 -10.70 -21.98
CA VAL A 65 -4.99 -10.60 -23.29
C VAL A 65 -5.53 -9.43 -24.13
N LYS A 66 -6.69 -8.88 -23.77
CA LYS A 66 -7.36 -7.76 -24.44
C LYS A 66 -6.43 -6.56 -24.73
N PRO A 67 -5.59 -6.07 -23.78
CA PRO A 67 -4.72 -4.93 -24.06
C PRO A 67 -3.75 -5.16 -25.22
N GLY A 68 -3.22 -6.39 -25.36
CA GLY A 68 -2.32 -6.76 -26.46
C GLY A 68 -3.06 -6.90 -27.79
N VAL A 69 -4.27 -7.46 -27.77
CA VAL A 69 -5.13 -7.60 -28.95
C VAL A 69 -5.57 -6.23 -29.47
N ASP A 70 -5.95 -5.32 -28.58
CA ASP A 70 -6.40 -3.98 -28.95
C ASP A 70 -5.23 -3.12 -29.44
N ALA A 71 -4.06 -3.19 -28.80
CA ALA A 71 -2.85 -2.54 -29.30
C ALA A 71 -2.47 -3.03 -30.70
N TYR A 72 -2.54 -4.35 -30.95
CA TYR A 72 -2.30 -4.91 -32.28
C TYR A 72 -3.30 -4.37 -33.31
N ARG A 73 -4.58 -4.25 -32.96
CA ARG A 73 -5.63 -3.69 -33.85
C ARG A 73 -5.42 -2.20 -34.15
N VAL A 74 -4.93 -1.43 -33.18
CA VAL A 74 -4.58 -0.01 -33.35
C VAL A 74 -3.41 0.13 -34.32
N VAL A 75 -2.33 -0.64 -34.12
CA VAL A 75 -1.14 -0.59 -34.96
C VAL A 75 -1.41 -1.08 -36.39
N THR A 76 -2.24 -2.11 -36.55
CA THR A 76 -2.61 -2.65 -37.87
C THR A 76 -3.67 -1.82 -38.61
N LYS A 77 -4.18 -0.75 -38.00
CA LYS A 77 -5.20 0.16 -38.57
C LYS A 77 -6.39 -0.60 -39.18
N GLN A 78 -6.91 -1.58 -38.45
CA GLN A 78 -8.05 -2.36 -38.95
C GLN A 78 -9.25 -1.44 -39.25
N PRO A 79 -9.91 -1.59 -40.41
CA PRO A 79 -11.06 -0.77 -40.76
C PRO A 79 -12.18 -1.00 -39.76
N LEU A 80 -12.95 0.06 -39.46
CA LEU A 80 -14.04 0.03 -38.49
C LEU A 80 -15.01 -1.11 -38.86
N PRO A 81 -15.11 -2.17 -38.03
CA PRO A 81 -15.89 -3.32 -38.45
C PRO A 81 -17.38 -2.95 -38.42
N VAL A 82 -18.21 -3.53 -39.31
CA VAL A 82 -19.64 -3.18 -39.43
C VAL A 82 -20.40 -3.39 -38.12
N GLY A 83 -20.93 -2.32 -37.52
CA GLY A 83 -21.70 -2.37 -36.28
C GLY A 83 -20.88 -2.20 -34.98
N ALA A 84 -19.60 -1.82 -35.06
CA ALA A 84 -18.85 -1.31 -33.90
C ALA A 84 -19.32 0.12 -33.57
N MET A 85 -19.53 0.41 -32.29
CA MET A 85 -19.89 1.76 -31.83
C MET A 85 -18.66 2.64 -31.55
N VAL A 86 -17.50 2.02 -31.34
CA VAL A 86 -16.23 2.65 -30.98
C VAL A 86 -15.12 2.11 -31.88
N THR A 87 -14.16 2.97 -32.20
CA THR A 87 -12.93 2.60 -32.91
C THR A 87 -12.03 1.73 -32.04
N ALA A 88 -11.11 0.98 -32.64
CA ALA A 88 -10.14 0.16 -31.90
C ALA A 88 -9.28 1.00 -30.95
N HIS A 89 -8.97 2.24 -31.35
CA HIS A 89 -8.23 3.19 -30.53
C HIS A 89 -9.05 3.65 -29.32
N GLU A 90 -10.31 4.05 -29.52
CA GLU A 90 -11.19 4.44 -28.43
C GLU A 90 -11.47 3.29 -27.47
N GLU A 91 -11.70 2.07 -27.98
CA GLU A 91 -11.90 0.87 -27.16
C GLU A 91 -10.68 0.59 -26.27
N MET A 92 -9.46 0.72 -26.81
CA MET A 92 -8.21 0.62 -26.05
C MET A 92 -8.12 1.69 -24.95
N MET A 93 -8.54 2.94 -25.25
CA MET A 93 -8.52 4.04 -24.29
C MET A 93 -9.54 3.86 -23.17
N TYR A 94 -10.75 3.39 -23.46
CA TYR A 94 -11.74 3.09 -22.43
C TYR A 94 -11.26 1.98 -21.49
N HIS A 95 -10.66 0.93 -22.03
CA HIS A 95 -10.08 -0.14 -21.21
C HIS A 95 -8.93 0.36 -20.33
N ARG A 96 -7.99 1.14 -20.88
CA ARG A 96 -6.90 1.73 -20.10
C ARG A 96 -7.37 2.73 -19.05
N GLY A 97 -8.41 3.50 -19.34
CA GLY A 97 -9.06 4.36 -18.36
C GLY A 97 -9.62 3.54 -17.18
N VAL A 98 -10.46 2.55 -17.46
CA VAL A 98 -11.05 1.70 -16.42
C VAL A 98 -9.98 1.03 -15.55
N GLU A 99 -8.92 0.51 -16.16
CA GLU A 99 -7.77 -0.08 -15.45
C GLU A 99 -7.10 0.94 -14.52
N LEU A 100 -6.80 2.14 -15.01
CA LEU A 100 -6.13 3.17 -14.23
C LEU A 100 -6.97 3.58 -13.01
N PHE A 101 -8.27 3.78 -13.20
CA PHE A 101 -9.15 4.34 -12.16
C PHE A 101 -9.61 3.34 -11.11
N ILE A 102 -9.90 2.10 -11.51
CA ILE A 102 -10.54 1.13 -10.61
C ILE A 102 -9.52 0.21 -9.94
N GLU A 103 -8.42 -0.07 -10.62
CA GLU A 103 -7.44 -1.05 -10.18
C GLU A 103 -6.16 -0.36 -9.74
N CYS A 104 -5.58 0.46 -10.62
CA CYS A 104 -4.24 1.01 -10.40
C CYS A 104 -4.22 2.07 -9.29
N VAL A 105 -5.15 3.04 -9.29
CA VAL A 105 -5.18 4.10 -8.26
C VAL A 105 -5.52 3.53 -6.85
N PRO A 106 -6.59 2.73 -6.67
CA PRO A 106 -6.89 2.14 -5.37
C PRO A 106 -5.85 1.09 -4.94
N GLY A 107 -5.35 0.29 -5.88
CA GLY A 107 -4.30 -0.70 -5.63
C GLY A 107 -3.00 -0.06 -5.13
N CYS A 108 -2.55 1.02 -5.77
CA CYS A 108 -1.41 1.82 -5.31
C CYS A 108 -1.63 2.39 -3.90
N LEU A 109 -2.85 2.85 -3.59
CA LEU A 109 -3.17 3.38 -2.27
C LEU A 109 -3.12 2.29 -1.19
N ILE A 110 -3.72 1.12 -1.46
CA ILE A 110 -3.67 -0.04 -0.56
C ILE A 110 -2.22 -0.51 -0.38
N GLN A 111 -1.43 -0.54 -1.46
CA GLN A 111 -0.01 -0.86 -1.44
C GLN A 111 0.80 0.14 -0.61
N ALA A 112 0.55 1.44 -0.76
CA ALA A 112 1.21 2.47 0.04
C ALA A 112 0.84 2.40 1.53
N ILE A 113 -0.43 2.18 1.85
CA ILE A 113 -0.89 2.02 3.25
C ILE A 113 -0.26 0.77 3.88
N ALA A 114 -0.25 -0.36 3.17
CA ALA A 114 0.40 -1.58 3.65
C ALA A 114 1.92 -1.39 3.81
N TYR A 115 2.55 -0.65 2.91
CA TYR A 115 3.98 -0.34 2.96
C TYR A 115 4.37 0.52 4.17
N VAL A 116 3.54 1.49 4.55
CA VAL A 116 3.78 2.36 5.71
C VAL A 116 3.52 1.63 7.03
N ASN A 117 2.53 0.75 7.07
CA ASN A 117 2.12 0.07 8.31
C ASN A 117 2.91 -1.21 8.62
N THR A 118 3.82 -1.64 7.74
CA THR A 118 4.55 -2.92 7.87
C THR A 118 6.05 -2.72 7.60
N GLN A 119 6.92 -3.61 8.11
CA GLN A 119 8.34 -3.58 7.73
C GLN A 119 8.51 -3.59 6.21
N GLN A 120 9.37 -2.70 5.69
CA GLN A 120 9.58 -2.48 4.27
C GLN A 120 10.13 -3.75 3.59
N THR A 121 9.28 -4.54 2.95
CA THR A 121 9.72 -5.70 2.15
C THR A 121 10.13 -5.24 0.75
N THR A 122 11.21 -5.83 0.21
CA THR A 122 11.71 -5.57 -1.14
C THR A 122 10.65 -5.84 -2.22
N VAL A 123 9.69 -6.71 -1.93
CA VAL A 123 8.59 -7.06 -2.86
C VAL A 123 7.58 -5.92 -2.95
N ALA A 124 7.21 -5.30 -1.82
CA ALA A 124 6.28 -4.18 -1.79
C ALA A 124 6.86 -2.91 -2.44
N THR A 125 8.17 -2.65 -2.28
CA THR A 125 8.84 -1.53 -2.99
C THR A 125 8.88 -1.73 -4.49
N LEU A 126 9.18 -2.95 -4.94
CA LEU A 126 9.21 -3.29 -6.37
C LEU A 126 7.81 -3.24 -7.01
N SER A 127 6.76 -3.65 -6.30
CA SER A 127 5.38 -3.53 -6.81
C SER A 127 4.94 -2.07 -6.93
N LEU A 128 5.24 -1.22 -5.92
CA LEU A 128 4.97 0.22 -5.95
C LEU A 128 5.69 0.92 -7.10
N LEU A 129 6.99 0.63 -7.28
CA LEU A 129 7.79 1.18 -8.38
C LEU A 129 7.27 0.73 -9.75
N SER A 130 6.88 -0.54 -9.89
CA SER A 130 6.28 -1.07 -11.12
C SER A 130 4.97 -0.36 -11.45
N SER A 131 4.05 -0.20 -10.49
CA SER A 131 2.77 0.48 -10.70
C SER A 131 2.94 1.94 -11.09
N ILE A 132 3.88 2.66 -10.46
CA ILE A 132 4.21 4.05 -10.81
C ILE A 132 4.78 4.13 -12.23
N LEU A 133 5.67 3.21 -12.60
CA LEU A 133 6.27 3.16 -13.94
C LEU A 133 5.23 2.81 -15.02
N THR A 134 4.32 1.87 -14.75
CA THR A 134 3.22 1.50 -15.65
C THR A 134 2.25 2.66 -15.84
N ALA A 135 1.88 3.37 -14.76
CA ALA A 135 1.04 4.58 -14.85
C ALA A 135 1.73 5.69 -15.66
N ALA A 136 3.04 5.91 -15.44
CA ALA A 136 3.82 6.87 -16.20
C ALA A 136 3.93 6.50 -17.69
N PHE A 137 4.12 5.22 -18.01
CA PHE A 137 4.17 4.72 -19.39
C PHE A 137 2.83 4.83 -20.11
N ILE A 138 1.71 4.53 -19.42
CA ILE A 138 0.36 4.73 -19.97
C ILE A 138 0.12 6.22 -20.26
N SER A 139 0.46 7.10 -19.31
CA SER A 139 0.37 8.54 -19.52
C SER A 139 1.22 9.01 -20.71
N ALA A 140 2.46 8.53 -20.82
CA ALA A 140 3.38 8.91 -21.91
C ALA A 140 2.90 8.40 -23.28
N SER A 141 2.43 7.16 -23.37
CA SER A 141 1.90 6.58 -24.61
C SER A 141 0.63 7.27 -25.11
N THR A 142 -0.19 7.85 -24.22
CA THR A 142 -1.37 8.65 -24.61
C THR A 142 -1.05 10.09 -25.06
N THR A 143 0.16 10.59 -24.80
CA THR A 143 0.55 11.98 -25.13
C THR A 143 0.98 12.15 -26.60
N ILE A 144 1.16 11.05 -27.34
CA ILE A 144 1.70 11.08 -28.71
C ILE A 144 0.64 11.51 -29.75
N GLU A 145 -0.66 11.47 -29.44
CA GLU A 145 -1.74 11.89 -30.36
C GLU A 145 -2.44 13.19 -29.93
N LYS A 146 -2.50 14.18 -30.83
CA LYS A 146 -2.84 15.58 -30.52
C LYS A 146 -4.32 15.87 -30.23
N ASP A 147 -5.22 14.91 -30.37
CA ASP A 147 -6.67 15.13 -30.22
C ASP A 147 -7.20 14.82 -28.81
N VAL A 148 -6.34 14.38 -27.88
CA VAL A 148 -6.73 13.84 -26.55
C VAL A 148 -6.43 14.81 -25.39
N TYR A 149 -5.79 15.96 -25.66
CA TYR A 149 -5.37 16.92 -24.62
C TYR A 149 -6.51 17.46 -23.75
N GLY A 150 -7.71 17.62 -24.30
CA GLY A 150 -8.87 18.13 -23.54
C GLY A 150 -9.40 17.13 -22.50
N ALA A 151 -9.48 15.86 -22.88
CA ALA A 151 -9.91 14.79 -21.98
C ALA A 151 -8.86 14.51 -20.91
N ILE A 152 -7.58 14.48 -21.29
CA ILE A 152 -6.44 14.30 -20.37
C ILE A 152 -6.32 15.49 -19.41
N GLY A 153 -6.47 16.72 -19.90
CA GLY A 153 -6.51 17.91 -19.07
C GLY A 153 -7.61 17.83 -18.00
N GLY A 154 -8.81 17.39 -18.40
CA GLY A 154 -9.92 17.14 -17.46
C GLY A 154 -9.59 16.08 -16.41
N LEU A 155 -8.93 14.98 -16.80
CA LEU A 155 -8.53 13.90 -15.90
C LEU A 155 -7.41 14.33 -14.92
N ILE A 156 -6.41 15.08 -15.38
CA ILE A 156 -5.36 15.63 -14.52
C ILE A 156 -5.95 16.64 -13.54
N VAL A 157 -6.85 17.51 -13.99
CA VAL A 157 -7.56 18.45 -13.11
C VAL A 157 -8.41 17.70 -12.09
N ALA A 158 -9.10 16.62 -12.48
CA ALA A 158 -9.86 15.79 -11.54
C ALA A 158 -8.96 15.12 -10.49
N GLN A 159 -7.77 14.65 -10.89
CA GLN A 159 -6.77 14.06 -9.98
C GLN A 159 -6.20 15.09 -9.00
N VAL A 160 -5.77 16.25 -9.52
CA VAL A 160 -5.28 17.36 -8.68
C VAL A 160 -6.38 17.84 -7.72
N THR A 161 -7.62 17.92 -8.19
CA THR A 161 -8.76 18.32 -7.36
C THR A 161 -9.01 17.31 -6.25
N THR A 162 -8.98 16.02 -6.55
CA THR A 162 -9.19 14.95 -5.56
C THR A 162 -8.05 14.92 -4.54
N PHE A 163 -6.80 15.09 -4.98
CA PHE A 163 -5.64 15.21 -4.09
C PHE A 163 -5.70 16.46 -3.20
N CYS A 164 -6.11 17.61 -3.74
CA CYS A 164 -6.29 18.82 -2.97
C CYS A 164 -7.44 18.71 -1.96
N LEU A 165 -8.55 18.04 -2.33
CA LEU A 165 -9.65 17.76 -1.41
C LEU A 165 -9.23 16.79 -0.31
N PHE A 166 -8.46 15.75 -0.64
CA PHE A 166 -7.86 14.85 0.33
C PHE A 166 -6.97 15.61 1.34
N LEU A 167 -6.06 16.48 0.87
CA LEU A 167 -5.24 17.32 1.74
C LEU A 167 -6.06 18.32 2.57
N ARG A 168 -7.25 18.73 2.11
CA ARG A 168 -8.16 19.57 2.91
C ARG A 168 -8.93 18.77 3.96
N LEU A 169 -9.34 17.55 3.63
CA LEU A 169 -10.12 16.68 4.52
C LEU A 169 -9.26 15.99 5.58
N ILE A 170 -7.97 15.77 5.31
CA ILE A 170 -7.07 15.20 6.30
C ILE A 170 -6.87 16.18 7.45
N GLU A 171 -6.86 15.62 8.66
CA GLU A 171 -6.58 16.35 9.89
C GLU A 171 -5.27 17.16 9.75
N PRO A 172 -5.27 18.47 10.08
CA PRO A 172 -4.12 19.35 9.86
C PRO A 172 -2.83 18.82 10.47
N LYS A 173 -2.93 18.11 11.61
CA LYS A 173 -1.83 17.48 12.34
C LYS A 173 -1.03 16.48 11.51
N TYR A 174 -1.65 15.81 10.54
CA TYR A 174 -0.99 14.78 9.73
C TYR A 174 -0.48 15.29 8.38
N ARG A 175 -0.69 16.57 8.05
CA ARG A 175 -0.20 17.16 6.79
C ARG A 175 1.32 17.23 6.74
N GLU A 176 1.96 17.49 7.88
CA GLU A 176 3.42 17.51 7.99
C GLU A 176 4.07 16.15 7.76
N THR A 177 3.33 15.04 7.98
CA THR A 177 3.81 13.68 7.71
C THR A 177 4.09 13.46 6.22
N PHE A 178 3.34 14.11 5.32
CA PHE A 178 3.56 13.99 3.86
C PHE A 178 4.79 14.76 3.36
N MET A 179 5.20 15.80 4.08
CA MET A 179 6.35 16.65 3.72
C MET A 179 7.56 16.41 4.63
N SER A 180 7.52 15.37 5.47
CA SER A 180 8.63 15.02 6.33
C SER A 180 9.65 14.19 5.55
N PHE A 181 10.81 14.79 5.29
CA PHE A 181 11.96 14.09 4.69
C PHE A 181 12.77 13.28 5.71
N LYS A 182 12.21 13.01 6.89
CA LYS A 182 12.90 12.26 7.95
C LYS A 182 13.00 10.79 7.55
N THR A 183 14.20 10.22 7.66
CA THR A 183 14.37 8.77 7.52
C THR A 183 13.74 8.03 8.71
N GLY A 184 13.44 6.74 8.56
CA GLY A 184 12.90 5.93 9.66
C GLY A 184 13.78 5.98 10.92
N SER A 185 15.10 5.94 10.75
CA SER A 185 16.07 6.09 11.85
C SER A 185 15.95 7.46 12.53
N GLN A 186 15.91 8.55 11.76
CA GLN A 186 15.74 9.91 12.31
C GLN A 186 14.40 10.10 13.03
N HIS A 187 13.33 9.44 12.57
CA HIS A 187 12.03 9.47 13.23
C HIS A 187 12.07 8.75 14.59
N VAL A 188 12.63 7.54 14.63
CA VAL A 188 12.74 6.73 15.85
C VAL A 188 13.64 7.42 16.88
N ILE A 189 14.83 7.88 16.46
CA ILE A 189 15.77 8.63 17.32
C ILE A 189 15.13 9.94 17.81
N GLY A 190 14.46 10.66 16.91
CA GLY A 190 13.76 11.91 17.24
C GLY A 190 12.65 11.69 18.28
N THR A 191 11.93 10.58 18.16
CA THR A 191 10.89 10.20 19.13
C THR A 191 11.48 9.95 20.52
N PHE A 192 12.58 9.20 20.63
CA PHE A 192 13.24 8.95 21.92
C PHE A 192 13.67 10.26 22.61
N ARG A 193 14.27 11.18 21.84
CA ARG A 193 14.82 12.43 22.36
C ARG A 193 13.78 13.49 22.73
N THR A 194 12.62 13.48 22.05
CA THR A 194 11.58 14.51 22.23
C THR A 194 10.37 14.05 23.04
N ALA A 195 10.19 12.75 23.21
CA ALA A 195 9.07 12.21 23.99
C ALA A 195 9.18 12.61 25.46
N THR A 196 8.11 13.20 26.00
CA THR A 196 7.94 13.47 27.43
C THR A 196 7.39 12.25 28.18
N ASN A 197 6.67 11.37 27.49
CA ASN A 197 6.05 10.18 28.06
C ASN A 197 6.98 8.96 27.98
N GLU A 198 7.29 8.34 29.11
CA GLU A 198 8.17 7.16 29.21
C GLU A 198 7.66 5.95 28.41
N ARG A 199 6.33 5.73 28.38
CA ARG A 199 5.69 4.73 27.52
C ARG A 199 6.04 4.89 26.04
N VAL A 200 6.18 6.13 25.55
CA VAL A 200 6.51 6.37 24.14
C VAL A 200 8.00 6.11 23.88
N LYS A 201 8.86 6.46 24.85
CA LYS A 201 10.31 6.18 24.76
C LYS A 201 10.60 4.70 24.70
N ILE A 202 9.98 3.88 25.55
CA ILE A 202 10.24 2.43 25.58
C ILE A 202 9.83 1.74 24.27
N GLY A 203 8.80 2.26 23.60
CA GLY A 203 8.31 1.73 22.32
C GLY A 203 9.33 1.81 21.18
N VAL A 204 10.40 2.60 21.32
CA VAL A 204 11.52 2.64 20.38
C VAL A 204 12.16 1.25 20.24
N MET A 205 12.28 0.49 21.33
CA MET A 205 12.88 -0.85 21.35
C MET A 205 12.07 -1.90 20.59
N ASN A 206 10.77 -1.65 20.33
CA ASN A 206 9.95 -2.54 19.51
C ASN A 206 10.28 -2.42 17.99
N ASN A 207 11.02 -1.37 17.60
CA ASN A 207 11.48 -1.22 16.22
C ASN A 207 12.78 -2.00 15.99
N HIS A 208 13.05 -2.36 14.74
CA HIS A 208 14.29 -3.06 14.36
C HIS A 208 15.53 -2.29 14.84
N ARG A 209 16.46 -2.97 15.54
CA ARG A 209 17.63 -2.38 16.23
C ARG A 209 18.48 -1.46 15.34
N SER A 210 18.53 -1.70 14.02
CA SER A 210 19.25 -0.82 13.09
C SER A 210 18.72 0.62 13.04
N LEU A 211 17.46 0.87 13.40
CA LEU A 211 16.83 2.19 13.35
C LEU A 211 17.20 3.09 14.54
N TRP A 212 17.71 2.53 15.62
CA TRP A 212 18.10 3.27 16.83
C TRP A 212 19.48 2.88 17.36
N LYS A 213 20.28 2.15 16.57
CA LYS A 213 21.65 1.75 16.88
C LYS A 213 22.54 2.93 17.29
N GLU A 214 22.32 4.11 16.71
CA GLU A 214 23.08 5.33 17.06
C GLU A 214 22.85 5.81 18.49
N ILE A 215 21.69 5.51 19.08
CA ILE A 215 21.32 5.89 20.45
C ILE A 215 21.25 4.67 21.37
N GLU A 216 21.81 3.53 20.98
CA GLU A 216 21.69 2.28 21.74
C GLU A 216 22.23 2.43 23.16
N GLU A 217 23.36 3.12 23.33
CA GLU A 217 23.93 3.43 24.65
C GLU A 217 23.04 4.37 25.45
N ASP A 218 22.48 5.42 24.83
CA ASP A 218 21.57 6.34 25.49
C ASP A 218 20.30 5.61 25.99
N VAL A 219 19.80 4.65 25.19
CA VAL A 219 18.65 3.81 25.54
C VAL A 219 19.01 2.84 26.68
N ARG A 220 20.21 2.24 26.65
CA ARG A 220 20.70 1.35 27.73
C ARG A 220 20.76 2.10 29.06
N VAL A 221 21.40 3.27 29.09
CA VAL A 221 21.54 4.07 30.31
C VAL A 221 20.16 4.47 30.84
N TRP A 222 19.31 5.04 29.99
CA TRP A 222 17.95 5.44 30.37
C TRP A 222 17.11 4.26 30.88
N LEU A 223 17.22 3.09 30.26
CA LEU A 223 16.51 1.89 30.68
C LEU A 223 16.94 1.50 32.11
N ASN A 224 18.25 1.35 32.36
CA ASN A 224 18.74 0.90 33.66
C ASN A 224 18.48 1.91 34.78
N GLU A 225 18.47 3.22 34.49
CA GLU A 225 18.14 4.26 35.47
C GLU A 225 16.68 4.21 35.95
N ASN A 226 15.76 3.73 35.11
CA ASN A 226 14.32 3.79 35.39
C ASN A 226 13.68 2.41 35.65
N LEU A 227 14.33 1.31 35.24
CA LEU A 227 13.76 -0.03 35.30
C LEU A 227 13.43 -0.47 36.73
N GLU A 228 14.33 -0.23 37.67
CA GLU A 228 14.12 -0.56 39.09
C GLU A 228 12.87 0.14 39.62
N LYS A 229 12.76 1.46 39.39
CA LYS A 229 11.60 2.27 39.78
C LYS A 229 10.30 1.75 39.16
N TRP A 230 10.30 1.38 37.88
CA TRP A 230 9.08 0.89 37.22
C TRP A 230 8.60 -0.45 37.77
N ILE A 231 9.53 -1.31 38.19
CA ILE A 231 9.23 -2.61 38.81
C ILE A 231 8.71 -2.43 40.23
N GLU A 232 9.34 -1.55 41.03
CA GLU A 232 8.96 -1.30 42.42
C GLU A 232 7.63 -0.55 42.54
N GLU A 233 7.41 0.47 41.72
CA GLU A 233 6.20 1.30 41.76
C GLU A 233 5.00 0.67 41.04
N GLU A 234 5.17 -0.50 40.39
CA GLU A 234 4.18 -1.17 39.54
C GLU A 234 3.36 -0.20 38.67
N GLN A 235 4.06 0.61 37.87
CA GLN A 235 3.41 1.66 37.10
C GLN A 235 2.36 1.09 36.14
N GLU A 236 1.16 1.69 36.13
CA GLU A 236 -0.01 1.20 35.37
C GLU A 236 0.27 1.05 33.86
N TRP A 237 1.16 1.89 33.32
CA TRP A 237 1.54 1.82 31.92
C TRP A 237 2.57 0.71 31.59
N PHE A 238 3.31 0.22 32.58
CA PHE A 238 4.35 -0.81 32.44
C PHE A 238 3.75 -2.22 32.61
N ASN A 239 2.75 -2.52 31.78
CA ASN A 239 2.05 -3.81 31.76
C ASN A 239 2.86 -4.90 31.04
N ASP A 240 2.37 -6.14 31.05
CA ASP A 240 3.11 -7.30 30.52
C ASP A 240 3.46 -7.16 29.02
N SER A 241 2.63 -6.49 28.24
CA SER A 241 2.93 -6.19 26.82
C SER A 241 4.10 -5.21 26.65
N VAL A 242 4.33 -4.33 27.61
CA VAL A 242 5.48 -3.42 27.60
C VAL A 242 6.72 -4.13 28.14
N LYS A 243 6.56 -5.00 29.16
CA LYS A 243 7.65 -5.81 29.70
C LYS A 243 8.30 -6.70 28.63
N THR A 244 7.52 -7.22 27.67
CA THR A 244 8.08 -7.98 26.53
C THR A 244 8.95 -7.16 25.58
N MET A 245 8.84 -5.83 25.59
CA MET A 245 9.64 -4.94 24.73
C MET A 245 11.05 -4.68 25.28
N VAL A 246 11.27 -5.00 26.56
CA VAL A 246 12.58 -4.83 27.22
C VAL A 246 13.53 -5.88 26.66
N LEU A 247 14.65 -5.42 26.11
CA LEU A 247 15.67 -6.29 25.56
C LEU A 247 16.63 -6.76 26.68
N ASP A 248 16.68 -8.08 26.89
CA ASP A 248 17.49 -8.72 27.94
C ASP A 248 18.98 -8.31 27.88
N ASP A 249 19.53 -8.05 26.68
CA ASP A 249 20.93 -7.69 26.47
C ASP A 249 21.28 -6.23 26.84
N LEU A 250 20.28 -5.41 27.17
CA LEU A 250 20.46 -4.03 27.58
C LEU A 250 20.29 -3.81 29.09
N VAL A 251 19.91 -4.84 29.85
CA VAL A 251 19.74 -4.72 31.31
C VAL A 251 21.00 -5.18 32.02
N ASP A 252 21.57 -4.28 32.83
CA ASP A 252 22.86 -4.52 33.50
C ASP A 252 22.70 -5.42 34.74
N ASP A 253 21.55 -5.35 35.45
CA ASP A 253 21.25 -6.20 36.61
C ASP A 253 20.39 -7.42 36.22
N PRO A 254 20.96 -8.64 36.25
CA PRO A 254 20.22 -9.87 35.95
C PRO A 254 19.10 -10.18 36.96
N SER A 255 19.15 -9.60 38.16
CA SER A 255 18.14 -9.78 39.20
C SER A 255 16.81 -9.15 38.80
N LEU A 256 16.86 -7.96 38.19
CA LEU A 256 15.68 -7.25 37.68
C LEU A 256 15.00 -8.04 36.54
N LEU A 257 15.80 -8.65 35.65
CA LEU A 257 15.27 -9.53 34.59
C LEU A 257 14.51 -10.74 35.16
N LYS A 258 15.01 -11.32 36.26
CA LYS A 258 14.36 -12.42 36.94
C LYS A 258 13.03 -11.99 37.56
N VAL A 259 12.99 -10.82 38.19
CA VAL A 259 11.76 -10.24 38.75
C VAL A 259 10.73 -9.96 37.65
N LEU A 260 11.15 -9.34 36.55
CA LEU A 260 10.28 -9.08 35.39
C LEU A 260 9.64 -10.35 34.84
N LYS A 261 10.45 -11.37 34.57
CA LYS A 261 9.98 -12.66 34.04
C LYS A 261 9.05 -13.38 35.01
N ASN A 262 9.36 -13.32 36.32
CA ASN A 262 8.50 -13.90 37.35
C ASN A 262 7.16 -13.17 37.46
N GLN A 263 7.13 -11.83 37.45
CA GLN A 263 5.88 -11.05 37.49
C GLN A 263 4.99 -11.37 36.29
N MET A 264 5.56 -11.48 35.09
CA MET A 264 4.82 -11.87 33.89
C MET A 264 4.26 -13.29 33.98
N PHE A 265 5.06 -14.24 34.47
CA PHE A 265 4.64 -15.63 34.62
C PHE A 265 3.51 -15.80 35.64
N MET A 266 3.59 -15.12 36.80
CA MET A 266 2.56 -15.20 37.84
C MET A 266 1.22 -14.63 37.36
N ARG A 267 1.20 -13.50 36.65
CA ARG A 267 -0.04 -12.92 36.11
C ARG A 267 -0.67 -13.75 34.99
N LEU A 268 0.14 -14.48 34.21
CA LEU A 268 -0.37 -15.44 33.23
C LEU A 268 -1.03 -16.66 33.91
N SER A 269 -0.52 -17.09 35.07
CA SER A 269 -1.10 -18.21 35.84
C SER A 269 -2.37 -17.86 36.63
N GLU A 270 -2.59 -16.58 36.92
CA GLU A 270 -3.79 -16.08 37.62
C GLU A 270 -4.95 -15.73 36.65
N GLY A 271 -4.67 -15.67 35.35
CA GLY A 271 -5.64 -15.35 34.29
C GLY A 271 -6.25 -16.55 33.56
N GLU A 272 -5.92 -17.78 33.97
CA GLU A 272 -6.57 -19.05 33.55
C GLU A 272 -7.61 -19.51 34.58
#